data_AF-A0A2U3NRH1-F1
#
_entry.id   AF-A0A2U3NRH1-F1
#
_cell.length_a   1.000
_cell.length_b   1.000
_cell.length_c   1.000
_cell.angle_alpha   90.00
_cell.angle_beta   90.00
_cell.angle_gamma   90.00
#
_symmetry.space_group_name_H-M   'P 1'
#
loop_
_entity.id
_entity.type
_entity.pdbx_description
1 polymer ?
#
loop_
_entity_poly.entity_id
_entity_poly.type
_entity_poly.pdbx_seq_one_letter_code
_entity_poly.pdbx_strand_id
1 'polypeptide(L)'
;MRPDMGKISPRLAASAALIAALLTSSAPANAAPEVPSGRYNVHYTDNDKSTAWLFVACGSDCTFATSQDGGTFVISWEFYLAKGRWTHTGTAQAPCPNGASAPVTVNYSFDAVSLAGEGQQTTAPDACSGEPGRTFTRQFQLSKA
;
A
#
# COMPACT_ATOMS: atom_id res chain seq x y z
N MET A 1 48.87 71.45 29.57
CA MET A 1 48.02 70.28 29.26
C MET A 1 48.82 69.32 28.37
N ARG A 2 49.12 68.12 28.90
CA ARG A 2 49.59 66.89 28.22
C ARG A 2 48.35 65.99 28.00
N PRO A 3 48.32 64.93 27.13
CA PRO A 3 49.40 64.01 26.74
C PRO A 3 49.58 63.86 25.20
N ASP A 4 50.77 63.56 24.66
CA ASP A 4 51.64 62.37 24.74
C ASP A 4 51.10 61.14 23.97
N MET A 5 51.75 60.87 22.84
CA MET A 5 51.47 59.85 21.85
C MET A 5 51.97 58.49 22.36
N GLY A 6 51.07 57.72 22.98
CA GLY A 6 51.36 56.38 23.48
C GLY A 6 51.52 55.34 22.37
N LYS A 7 52.73 54.81 22.23
CA LYS A 7 53.07 53.61 21.44
C LYS A 7 52.72 52.36 22.24
N ILE A 8 51.86 51.47 21.71
CA ILE A 8 51.56 50.16 22.31
C ILE A 8 51.46 49.10 21.19
N SER A 9 52.52 48.29 21.06
CA SER A 9 52.41 46.85 20.72
C SER A 9 52.32 46.08 22.05
N PRO A 10 52.01 44.77 22.16
CA PRO A 10 51.61 43.73 21.20
C PRO A 10 50.34 42.96 21.67
N ARG A 11 49.93 41.88 20.98
CA ARG A 11 49.66 40.52 21.56
C ARG A 11 48.80 39.65 20.63
N LEU A 12 49.27 38.42 20.45
CA LEU A 12 48.58 37.27 19.87
C LEU A 12 47.36 36.85 20.73
N ALA A 13 46.27 36.47 20.06
CA ALA A 13 45.25 35.52 20.52
C ALA A 13 44.44 35.11 19.27
N ALA A 14 44.66 33.93 18.67
CA ALA A 14 44.05 32.65 19.02
C ALA A 14 42.51 32.71 19.14
N SER A 15 41.77 32.15 18.18
CA SER A 15 40.92 30.96 18.39
C SER A 15 39.76 30.81 17.39
N ALA A 16 39.50 29.54 17.06
CA ALA A 16 38.22 28.92 16.68
C ALA A 16 37.65 29.17 15.28
N ALA A 17 38.17 28.44 14.29
CA ALA A 17 37.37 28.03 13.14
C ALA A 17 36.52 26.81 13.55
N LEU A 18 35.28 27.04 14.01
CA LEU A 18 34.28 26.00 14.19
C LEU A 18 33.76 25.56 12.82
N ILE A 19 34.26 24.44 12.31
CA ILE A 19 33.67 23.74 11.15
C ILE A 19 32.42 23.03 11.67
N ALA A 20 31.27 23.69 11.56
CA ALA A 20 29.98 23.03 11.72
C ALA A 20 29.73 22.18 10.46
N ALA A 21 30.08 20.90 10.52
CA ALA A 21 29.63 19.93 9.54
C ALA A 21 28.11 19.73 9.71
N LEU A 22 27.33 20.41 8.86
CA LEU A 22 25.91 20.11 8.69
C LEU A 22 25.79 18.74 8.03
N LEU A 23 25.71 17.69 8.85
CA LEU A 23 25.19 16.40 8.44
C LEU A 23 23.68 16.56 8.22
N THR A 24 23.29 17.13 7.07
CA THR A 24 21.92 17.00 6.58
C THR A 24 21.73 15.54 6.20
N SER A 25 21.27 14.74 7.16
CA SER A 25 20.72 13.41 6.91
C SER A 25 19.51 13.60 5.99
N SER A 26 19.72 13.46 4.69
CA SER A 26 18.66 13.30 3.72
C SER A 26 18.06 11.91 3.90
N ALA A 27 17.27 11.75 4.97
CA ALA A 27 16.34 10.64 5.02
C ALA A 27 15.43 10.78 3.79
N PRO A 28 15.32 9.75 2.92
CA PRO A 28 14.35 9.81 1.84
C PRO A 28 12.98 10.04 2.49
N ALA A 29 12.33 11.14 2.10
CA ALA A 29 10.97 11.44 2.49
C ALA A 29 10.06 10.37 1.88
N ASN A 30 9.98 9.21 2.54
CA ASN A 30 8.94 8.24 2.30
C ASN A 30 7.66 8.93 2.75
N ALA A 31 6.97 9.56 1.80
CA ALA A 31 5.64 10.10 2.03
C ALA A 31 4.81 8.99 2.67
N ALA A 32 4.03 9.33 3.71
CA ALA A 32 3.09 8.39 4.28
C ALA A 32 2.24 7.79 3.14
N PRO A 33 2.00 6.47 3.13
CA PRO A 33 1.24 5.85 2.05
C PRO A 33 -0.11 6.55 1.87
N GLU A 34 -0.41 6.98 0.65
CA GLU A 34 -1.68 7.63 0.32
C GLU A 34 -2.82 6.59 0.43
N VAL A 35 -3.96 6.99 0.99
CA VAL A 35 -5.17 6.16 0.96
C VAL A 35 -5.67 6.07 -0.48
N PRO A 36 -5.77 4.87 -1.09
CA PRO A 36 -6.25 4.73 -2.46
C PRO A 36 -7.65 5.34 -2.60
N SER A 37 -7.83 6.14 -3.64
CA SER A 37 -9.11 6.77 -3.98
C SER A 37 -9.29 6.90 -5.49
N GLY A 38 -10.52 6.72 -5.96
CA GLY A 38 -10.84 6.73 -7.38
C GLY A 38 -10.63 5.37 -8.05
N ARG A 39 -10.60 5.37 -9.38
CA ARG A 39 -10.59 4.15 -10.18
C ARG A 39 -9.16 3.68 -10.47
N TYR A 40 -8.94 2.38 -10.33
CA TYR A 40 -7.68 1.72 -10.61
C TYR A 40 -7.91 0.55 -11.55
N ASN A 41 -7.03 0.38 -12.53
CA ASN A 41 -6.97 -0.84 -13.33
C ASN A 41 -6.30 -1.94 -12.51
N VAL A 42 -6.82 -3.17 -12.61
CA VAL A 42 -6.26 -4.37 -12.01
C VAL A 42 -5.67 -5.23 -13.12
N HIS A 43 -4.36 -5.43 -13.08
CA HIS A 43 -3.67 -6.34 -13.98
C HIS A 43 -3.34 -7.63 -13.23
N TYR A 44 -4.00 -8.73 -13.57
CA TYR A 44 -3.69 -10.04 -13.02
C TYR A 44 -2.57 -10.71 -13.81
N THR A 45 -1.66 -11.40 -13.15
CA THR A 45 -0.51 -12.03 -13.83
C THR A 45 -0.88 -13.25 -14.67
N ASP A 46 -2.06 -13.83 -14.44
CA ASP A 46 -2.52 -15.08 -15.05
C ASP A 46 -3.45 -14.87 -16.25
N ASN A 47 -3.91 -13.64 -16.51
CA ASN A 47 -4.81 -13.34 -17.63
C ASN A 47 -4.85 -11.85 -18.00
N ASP A 48 -5.20 -11.56 -19.25
CA ASP A 48 -5.34 -10.20 -19.77
C ASP A 48 -6.77 -9.62 -19.63
N LYS A 49 -7.59 -10.11 -18.70
CA LYS A 49 -8.95 -9.57 -18.51
C LYS A 49 -8.85 -8.15 -17.95
N SER A 50 -9.50 -7.21 -18.63
CA SER A 50 -9.69 -5.86 -18.11
C SER A 50 -10.61 -5.90 -16.89
N THR A 51 -10.03 -5.65 -15.72
CA THR A 51 -10.75 -5.49 -14.45
C THR A 51 -10.36 -4.15 -13.83
N ALA A 52 -11.28 -3.50 -13.13
CA ALA A 52 -10.99 -2.26 -12.42
C ALA A 52 -11.58 -2.26 -11.02
N TRP A 53 -10.91 -1.61 -10.08
CA TRP A 53 -11.45 -1.38 -8.74
C TRP A 53 -11.71 0.10 -8.53
N LEU A 54 -12.88 0.42 -7.98
CA LEU A 54 -13.17 1.76 -7.48
C LEU A 54 -12.91 1.80 -5.98
N PHE A 55 -11.98 2.66 -5.60
CA PHE A 55 -11.62 2.90 -4.22
C PHE A 55 -12.32 4.13 -3.64
N VAL A 56 -12.88 3.98 -2.45
CA VAL A 56 -13.49 5.06 -1.67
C VAL A 56 -12.92 5.01 -0.26
N ALA A 57 -12.20 6.06 0.14
CA ALA A 57 -11.63 6.15 1.48
C ALA A 57 -12.75 6.17 2.54
N CYS A 58 -12.58 5.37 3.60
CA CYS A 58 -13.44 5.34 4.79
C CYS A 58 -12.73 5.85 6.04
N GLY A 59 -11.43 6.12 5.96
CA GLY A 59 -10.58 6.64 7.02
C GLY A 59 -9.13 6.76 6.56
N SER A 60 -8.22 7.14 7.46
CA SER A 60 -6.78 7.22 7.16
C SER A 60 -6.11 5.86 6.93
N ASP A 61 -6.72 4.80 7.45
CA ASP A 61 -6.26 3.42 7.42
C ASP A 61 -7.34 2.47 6.89
N CYS A 62 -8.34 3.02 6.20
CA CYS A 62 -9.50 2.30 5.68
C CYS A 62 -9.83 2.74 4.24
N THR A 63 -10.02 1.77 3.34
CA THR A 63 -10.58 2.03 2.00
C THR A 63 -11.53 0.92 1.57
N PHE A 64 -12.66 1.27 0.95
CA PHE A 64 -13.52 0.32 0.27
C PHE A 64 -13.05 0.15 -1.16
N ALA A 65 -12.89 -1.09 -1.61
CA ALA A 65 -12.61 -1.42 -3.01
C ALA A 65 -13.80 -2.17 -3.60
N THR A 66 -14.47 -1.58 -4.58
CA THR A 66 -15.55 -2.23 -5.34
C THR A 66 -15.01 -2.72 -6.67
N SER A 67 -15.11 -4.02 -6.92
CA SER A 67 -14.75 -4.60 -8.22
C SER A 67 -15.74 -4.16 -9.30
N GLN A 68 -15.20 -3.65 -10.40
CA GLN A 68 -15.89 -3.19 -11.60
C GLN A 68 -15.25 -3.83 -12.83
N ASP A 69 -16.05 -4.08 -13.86
CA ASP A 69 -15.61 -4.59 -15.17
C ASP A 69 -14.89 -5.97 -15.10
N GLY A 70 -15.32 -6.94 -15.90
CA GLY A 70 -14.60 -8.23 -16.02
C GLY A 70 -15.17 -9.46 -15.27
N GLY A 71 -16.33 -9.38 -14.61
CA GLY A 71 -16.98 -10.59 -14.04
C GLY A 71 -18.36 -10.40 -13.42
N THR A 72 -19.09 -11.52 -13.28
CA THR A 72 -20.54 -11.67 -12.95
C THR A 72 -21.02 -11.07 -11.61
N PHE A 73 -20.10 -10.60 -10.76
CA PHE A 73 -20.44 -10.11 -9.42
C PHE A 73 -19.72 -8.78 -9.12
N VAL A 74 -20.51 -7.75 -8.81
CA VAL A 74 -20.01 -6.52 -8.18
C VAL A 74 -19.88 -6.80 -6.68
N ILE A 75 -18.66 -6.82 -6.17
CA ILE A 75 -18.36 -7.10 -4.76
C ILE A 75 -17.55 -5.93 -4.23
N SER A 76 -17.92 -5.47 -3.03
CA SER A 76 -17.17 -4.44 -2.29
C SER A 76 -16.49 -5.07 -1.09
N TRP A 77 -15.22 -4.74 -0.90
CA TRP A 77 -14.41 -5.19 0.22
C TRP A 77 -13.87 -4.00 0.98
N GLU A 78 -13.89 -4.08 2.30
CA GLU A 78 -13.19 -3.14 3.17
C GLU A 78 -11.76 -3.62 3.39
N PHE A 79 -10.81 -2.72 3.13
CA PHE A 79 -9.38 -2.93 3.34
C PHE A 79 -8.87 -2.05 4.46
N TYR A 80 -8.01 -2.62 5.31
CA TYR A 80 -7.33 -1.90 6.37
C TYR A 80 -5.83 -1.81 6.12
N LEU A 81 -5.23 -0.66 6.43
CA LEU A 81 -3.79 -0.45 6.29
C LEU A 81 -3.07 -0.90 7.56
N ALA A 82 -2.21 -1.91 7.44
CA ALA A 82 -1.32 -2.34 8.50
C ALA A 82 0.07 -2.68 7.94
N LYS A 83 1.13 -2.16 8.57
CA LYS A 83 2.52 -2.47 8.22
C LYS A 83 2.84 -2.23 6.73
N GLY A 84 2.30 -1.15 6.16
CA GLY A 84 2.54 -0.77 4.76
C GLY A 84 1.75 -1.57 3.73
N ARG A 85 0.80 -2.43 4.15
CA ARG A 85 -0.06 -3.19 3.24
C ARG A 85 -1.53 -2.99 3.59
N TRP A 86 -2.34 -2.87 2.55
CA TRP A 86 -3.79 -2.96 2.64
C TRP A 86 -4.20 -4.42 2.69
N THR A 87 -5.07 -4.81 3.62
CA THR A 87 -5.53 -6.19 3.77
C THR A 87 -7.03 -6.31 3.91
N HIS A 88 -7.58 -7.37 3.33
CA HIS A 88 -8.96 -7.80 3.51
C HIS A 88 -8.99 -9.30 3.76
N THR A 89 -9.80 -9.74 4.71
CA THR A 89 -10.17 -11.14 4.91
C THR A 89 -11.68 -11.23 5.08
N GLY A 90 -12.33 -12.10 4.33
CA GLY A 90 -13.77 -12.19 4.35
C GLY A 90 -14.31 -13.46 3.69
N THR A 91 -15.61 -13.48 3.46
CA THR A 91 -16.28 -14.54 2.72
C THR A 91 -16.93 -13.97 1.46
N ALA A 92 -16.93 -14.75 0.39
CA ALA A 92 -17.60 -14.44 -0.87
C ALA A 92 -18.35 -15.68 -1.37
N GLN A 93 -19.15 -15.52 -2.42
CA GLN A 93 -19.76 -16.64 -3.14
C GLN A 93 -18.96 -16.90 -4.40
N ALA A 94 -18.64 -18.18 -4.66
CA ALA A 94 -18.02 -18.60 -5.90
C ALA A 94 -18.87 -19.66 -6.61
N PRO A 95 -18.92 -19.65 -7.95
CA PRO A 95 -19.62 -20.67 -8.70
C PRO A 95 -18.93 -22.04 -8.55
N CYS A 96 -19.74 -23.07 -8.33
CA CYS A 96 -19.32 -24.46 -8.33
C CYS A 96 -19.52 -25.09 -9.74
N PRO A 97 -18.79 -26.18 -10.08
CA PRO A 97 -18.94 -26.87 -11.36
C PRO A 97 -20.36 -27.40 -11.63
N ASN A 98 -21.10 -27.73 -10.58
CA ASN A 98 -22.49 -28.20 -10.65
C ASN A 98 -23.52 -27.07 -10.90
N GLY A 99 -23.07 -25.82 -11.07
CA GLY A 99 -23.92 -24.65 -11.28
C GLY A 99 -24.46 -24.00 -10.00
N ALA A 100 -24.23 -24.59 -8.82
CA ALA A 100 -24.52 -23.95 -7.54
C ALA A 100 -23.48 -22.86 -7.21
N SER A 101 -23.70 -22.11 -6.14
CA SER A 101 -22.68 -21.23 -5.55
C SER A 101 -22.36 -21.70 -4.14
N ALA A 102 -21.10 -21.58 -3.75
CA ALA A 102 -20.62 -21.95 -2.43
C ALA A 102 -19.86 -20.82 -1.76
N PRO A 103 -19.90 -20.75 -0.42
CA PRO A 103 -19.08 -19.81 0.33
C PRO A 103 -17.60 -20.17 0.17
N VAL A 104 -16.80 -19.14 -0.12
CA VAL A 104 -15.35 -19.20 -0.17
C VAL A 104 -14.77 -18.17 0.79
N THR A 105 -13.64 -18.49 1.40
CA THR A 105 -12.84 -17.50 2.13
C THR A 105 -11.97 -16.75 1.13
N VAL A 106 -11.94 -15.42 1.25
CA VAL A 106 -11.07 -14.57 0.43
C VAL A 106 -10.10 -13.81 1.31
N ASN A 107 -8.84 -13.75 0.88
CA ASN A 107 -7.81 -12.92 1.50
C ASN A 107 -7.17 -12.08 0.40
N TYR A 108 -7.19 -10.76 0.54
CA TYR A 108 -6.48 -9.87 -0.37
C TYR A 108 -5.45 -9.06 0.40
N SER A 109 -4.29 -8.85 -0.21
CA SER A 109 -3.32 -7.91 0.31
C SER A 109 -2.52 -7.23 -0.79
N PHE A 110 -2.36 -5.91 -0.72
CA PHE A 110 -1.49 -5.16 -1.63
C PHE A 110 -0.64 -4.15 -0.88
N ASP A 111 0.56 -3.89 -1.40
CA ASP A 111 1.49 -2.91 -0.88
C ASP A 111 0.98 -1.50 -1.10
N ALA A 112 1.06 -0.65 -0.08
CA ALA A 112 0.44 0.67 -0.10
C ALA A 112 1.17 1.69 -0.98
N VAL A 113 2.38 1.37 -1.47
CA VAL A 113 3.20 2.27 -2.29
C VAL A 113 3.32 1.76 -3.72
N SER A 114 3.81 0.52 -3.88
CA SER A 114 3.99 -0.14 -5.18
C SER A 114 2.67 -0.64 -5.77
N LEU A 115 1.62 -0.80 -4.96
CA LEU A 115 0.32 -1.32 -5.37
C LEU A 115 0.33 -2.75 -5.96
N ALA A 116 1.44 -3.46 -5.76
CA ALA A 116 1.55 -4.88 -6.05
C ALA A 116 0.82 -5.68 -4.97
N GLY A 117 0.05 -6.69 -5.36
CA GLY A 117 -0.76 -7.44 -4.43
C GLY A 117 -1.03 -8.88 -4.82
N GLU A 118 -1.69 -9.57 -3.91
CA GLU A 118 -2.10 -10.95 -4.02
C GLU A 118 -3.54 -11.10 -3.54
N GLY A 119 -4.32 -11.89 -4.27
CA GLY A 119 -5.63 -12.37 -3.85
C GLY A 119 -5.60 -13.88 -3.71
N GLN A 120 -6.08 -14.39 -2.59
CA GLN A 120 -6.27 -15.81 -2.33
C GLN A 120 -7.74 -16.09 -2.14
N GLN A 121 -8.20 -17.20 -2.72
CA GLN A 121 -9.54 -17.72 -2.54
C GLN A 121 -9.46 -19.19 -2.11
N THR A 122 -10.10 -19.52 -1.00
CA THR A 122 -10.12 -20.86 -0.43
C THR A 122 -11.56 -21.37 -0.39
N THR A 123 -11.81 -22.50 -1.05
CA THR A 123 -13.04 -23.26 -0.97
C THR A 123 -12.86 -24.38 0.05
N ALA A 124 -13.75 -24.47 1.04
CA ALA A 124 -13.71 -25.57 2.00
C ALA A 124 -14.06 -26.91 1.32
N PRO A 125 -13.61 -28.06 1.88
CA PRO A 125 -14.06 -29.37 1.43
C PRO A 125 -15.59 -29.46 1.45
N ASP A 126 -16.15 -30.18 0.48
CA ASP A 126 -17.59 -30.43 0.31
C ASP A 126 -18.46 -29.20 0.06
N ALA A 127 -17.90 -27.99 0.05
CA ALA A 127 -18.65 -26.75 -0.21
C ALA A 127 -19.30 -26.76 -1.61
N CYS A 128 -18.69 -27.47 -2.57
CA CYS A 128 -19.24 -27.73 -3.90
C CYS A 128 -19.72 -29.18 -4.10
N SER A 129 -20.31 -29.80 -3.06
CA SER A 129 -20.95 -31.13 -3.14
C SER A 129 -20.00 -32.29 -3.40
N GLY A 130 -19.04 -32.53 -2.49
CA GLY A 130 -18.10 -33.66 -2.58
C GLY A 130 -16.73 -33.32 -3.17
N GLU A 131 -16.52 -32.07 -3.57
CA GLU A 131 -15.24 -31.61 -4.08
C GLU A 131 -14.21 -31.46 -2.94
N PRO A 132 -12.94 -31.85 -3.17
CA PRO A 132 -11.88 -31.53 -2.24
C PRO A 132 -11.73 -30.00 -2.14
N GLY A 133 -11.51 -29.51 -0.92
CA GLY A 133 -11.24 -28.09 -0.70
C GLY A 133 -10.04 -27.65 -1.54
N ARG A 134 -10.10 -26.42 -2.07
CA ARG A 134 -9.06 -25.87 -2.96
C ARG A 134 -8.71 -24.45 -2.58
N THR A 135 -7.43 -24.12 -2.69
CA THR A 135 -6.94 -22.76 -2.54
C THR A 135 -6.32 -22.31 -3.86
N PHE A 136 -6.75 -21.15 -4.35
CA PHE A 136 -6.18 -20.50 -5.51
C PHE A 136 -5.61 -19.15 -5.09
N THR A 137 -4.40 -18.85 -5.58
CA THR A 137 -3.71 -17.59 -5.34
C THR A 137 -3.41 -16.93 -6.68
N ARG A 138 -3.68 -15.63 -6.79
CA ARG A 138 -3.37 -14.79 -7.94
C ARG A 138 -2.60 -13.54 -7.53
N GLN A 139 -1.54 -13.23 -8.26
CA GLN A 139 -0.86 -11.95 -8.14
C GLN A 139 -1.56 -10.91 -9.01
N PHE A 140 -1.55 -9.66 -8.56
CA PHE A 140 -2.08 -8.54 -9.31
C PHE A 140 -1.26 -7.27 -9.10
N GLN A 141 -1.37 -6.35 -10.04
CA GLN A 141 -0.81 -5.01 -9.96
C GLN A 141 -1.92 -3.99 -10.16
N LEU A 142 -2.06 -3.03 -9.24
CA LEU A 142 -2.95 -1.89 -9.46
C LEU A 142 -2.20 -0.75 -10.13
N SER A 143 -2.92 -0.01 -10.98
CA SER A 143 -2.46 1.25 -11.56
C SER A 143 -3.62 2.23 -11.60
N LYS A 144 -3.37 3.53 -11.34
CA LYS A 144 -4.42 4.56 -11.48
C LYS A 144 -4.93 4.54 -12.93
N ALA A 145 -6.25 4.58 -13.10
CA ALA A 145 -6.91 4.56 -14.40
C ALA A 145 -6.84 5.92 -15.12
#